data_AF-A0A0B1SDX4-F1
#
_entry.id   AF-A0A0B1SDX4-F1
#
_cell.length_a   1.000
_cell.length_b   1.000
_cell.length_c   1.000
_cell.angle_alpha   90.00
_cell.angle_beta   90.00
_cell.angle_gamma   90.00
#
_symmetry.space_group_name_H-M   'P 1'
#
loop_
_entity.id
_entity.type
_entity.pdbx_description
1 polymer ?
#
loop_
_entity_poly.entity_id
_entity_poly.type
_entity_poly.pdbx_seq_one_letter_code
_entity_poly.pdbx_strand_id
1 'polypeptide(L)'
;MMGVAYICYWTGVLLIECLYEKDKKVRYSYREVAEFYRPGFGKWVLIAQLTELLSTCIIYLVLAADLLQSCFPSIDKPAWMMIVSAVLLSCAFLDSLVMVSQLSFANAISHLAVNAIMMIYCVSK
;
A
#
# COMPACT_ATOMS: atom_id res chain seq x y z
N MET A 1 19.71 4.28 -3.37
CA MET A 1 18.48 3.60 -3.79
C MET A 1 18.71 2.18 -4.31
N MET A 2 19.81 1.90 -5.04
CA MET A 2 20.16 0.55 -5.54
C MET A 2 20.15 -0.55 -4.47
N GLY A 3 20.68 -0.29 -3.27
CA GLY A 3 20.70 -1.29 -2.18
C GLY A 3 19.29 -1.66 -1.67
N VAL A 4 18.39 -0.69 -1.57
CA VAL A 4 16.98 -0.93 -1.18
C VAL A 4 16.28 -1.76 -2.25
N ALA A 5 16.47 -1.40 -3.53
CA ALA A 5 15.91 -2.15 -4.64
C ALA A 5 16.39 -3.61 -4.67
N TYR A 6 17.69 -3.84 -4.42
CA TYR A 6 18.26 -5.19 -4.34
C TYR A 6 17.66 -5.99 -3.18
N ILE A 7 17.56 -5.39 -1.99
CA ILE A 7 16.94 -6.05 -0.82
C ILE A 7 15.49 -6.40 -1.11
N CYS A 8 14.69 -5.47 -1.65
CA CYS A 8 13.29 -5.73 -2.00
C CYS A 8 13.13 -6.83 -3.05
N TYR A 9 14.01 -6.87 -4.06
CA TYR A 9 14.01 -7.93 -5.05
C TYR A 9 14.34 -9.28 -4.41
N TRP A 10 15.41 -9.34 -3.61
CA TRP A 10 15.86 -10.55 -2.93
C TRP A 10 14.79 -11.09 -1.97
N THR A 11 14.21 -10.23 -1.13
CA THR A 11 13.13 -10.64 -0.22
C THR A 11 11.87 -11.05 -0.96
N GLY A 12 11.57 -10.43 -2.10
CA GLY A 12 10.46 -10.82 -2.97
C GLY A 12 10.61 -12.21 -3.57
N VAL A 13 11.80 -12.55 -4.08
CA VAL A 13 12.10 -13.89 -4.61
C VAL A 13 12.00 -14.94 -3.50
N LEU A 14 12.63 -14.68 -2.35
CA LEU A 14 12.56 -15.57 -1.19
C LEU A 14 11.11 -15.82 -0.73
N LEU A 15 10.27 -14.78 -0.75
CA LEU A 15 8.86 -14.90 -0.39
C LEU A 15 8.11 -15.83 -1.35
N ILE A 16 8.37 -15.74 -2.65
CA ILE A 16 7.73 -16.62 -3.66
C ILE A 16 8.13 -18.08 -3.40
N GLU A 17 9.40 -18.36 -3.15
CA GLU A 17 9.88 -19.71 -2.81
C GLU A 17 9.23 -20.25 -1.54
N CYS A 18 8.97 -19.41 -0.54
CA CYS A 18 8.24 -19.82 0.66
C CYS A 18 6.74 -20.04 0.41
N LEU A 19 6.13 -19.34 -0.55
CA LEU A 19 4.69 -19.40 -0.81
C LEU A 19 4.31 -20.60 -1.69
N TYR A 20 5.20 -20.99 -2.61
CA TYR A 20 5.00 -22.06 -3.57
C TYR A 20 5.93 -23.25 -3.29
N GLU A 21 5.34 -24.44 -3.16
CA GLU A 21 6.09 -25.69 -3.05
C GLU A 21 5.67 -26.59 -4.21
N LYS A 22 6.61 -26.93 -5.10
CA LYS A 22 6.35 -27.74 -6.32
C LYS A 22 5.20 -27.19 -7.17
N ASP A 23 5.23 -25.89 -7.46
CA ASP A 23 4.22 -25.12 -8.22
C ASP A 23 2.81 -25.09 -7.60
N LYS A 24 2.64 -25.60 -6.37
CA LYS A 24 1.39 -25.49 -5.62
C LYS A 24 1.53 -24.43 -4.54
N LYS A 25 0.57 -23.51 -4.49
CA LYS A 25 0.49 -22.48 -3.43
C LYS A 25 0.07 -23.15 -2.12
N VAL A 26 1.03 -23.36 -1.22
CA VAL A 26 0.80 -24.08 0.06
C VAL A 26 0.47 -23.11 1.20
N ARG A 27 1.01 -21.88 1.15
CA ARG A 27 0.84 -20.87 2.21
C ARG A 27 0.08 -19.67 1.67
N TYR A 28 -0.84 -19.12 2.45
CA TYR A 28 -1.71 -18.02 2.03
C TYR A 28 -1.43 -16.72 2.79
N SER A 29 -0.81 -16.80 3.98
CA SER A 29 -0.53 -15.64 4.82
C SER A 29 0.94 -15.56 5.26
N TYR A 30 1.46 -14.33 5.39
CA TYR A 30 2.76 -14.04 6.00
C TYR A 30 2.93 -14.65 7.39
N ARG A 31 1.83 -14.79 8.15
CA ARG A 31 1.79 -15.47 9.44
C ARG A 31 2.21 -16.94 9.32
N GLU A 32 1.73 -17.64 8.30
CA GLU A 32 1.99 -19.07 8.10
C GLU A 32 3.43 -19.32 7.63
N VAL A 33 3.97 -18.40 6.82
CA VAL A 33 5.37 -18.40 6.42
C VAL A 33 6.28 -18.21 7.65
N ALA A 34 5.96 -17.23 8.50
CA ALA A 34 6.72 -16.93 9.70
C ALA A 34 6.65 -18.06 10.75
N GLU A 35 5.49 -18.68 10.92
CA GLU A 35 5.30 -19.80 11.84
C GLU A 35 6.06 -21.05 11.40
N PHE A 36 6.19 -21.28 10.09
CA PHE A 36 7.00 -22.37 9.55
C PHE A 36 8.50 -22.17 9.78
N TYR A 37 8.99 -20.93 9.69
CA TYR A 37 10.39 -20.61 9.98
C TYR A 37 10.72 -20.78 11.47
N ARG A 38 9.86 -20.28 12.36
CA ARG A 38 10.02 -20.46 13.80
C ARG A 38 8.66 -20.45 14.51
N PRO A 39 8.36 -21.46 15.35
CA PRO A 39 7.13 -21.46 16.12
C PRO A 39 7.08 -20.23 17.05
N GLY A 40 5.98 -19.48 16.98
CA GLY A 40 5.75 -18.24 17.72
C GLY A 40 6.08 -16.93 16.99
N PHE A 41 6.77 -16.96 15.84
CA PHE A 41 7.05 -15.74 15.06
C PHE A 41 5.84 -15.23 14.28
N GLY A 42 4.84 -16.08 14.00
CA GLY A 42 3.64 -15.68 13.26
C GLY A 42 2.87 -14.53 13.94
N LYS A 43 2.83 -14.52 15.28
CA LYS A 43 2.16 -13.43 16.05
C LYS A 43 2.89 -12.10 15.94
N TRP A 44 4.23 -12.11 16.00
CA TRP A 44 5.04 -10.91 15.88
C TRP A 44 4.94 -10.29 14.50
N VAL A 45 4.97 -11.12 13.45
CA VAL A 45 4.80 -10.66 12.06
C VAL A 45 3.41 -10.08 11.85
N LEU A 46 2.36 -10.67 12.43
CA LEU A 46 1.02 -10.11 12.36
C LEU A 46 0.91 -8.73 13.03
N ILE A 47 1.52 -8.55 14.20
CA ILE A 47 1.55 -7.24 14.89
C ILE A 47 2.30 -6.22 14.04
N ALA A 48 3.47 -6.58 13.52
CA ALA A 48 4.25 -5.70 12.66
C ALA A 48 3.47 -5.28 11.40
N GLN A 49 2.82 -6.23 10.73
CA GLN A 49 1.99 -5.98 9.55
C GLN A 49 0.82 -5.04 9.85
N LEU A 50 0.18 -5.21 11.01
CA LEU A 50 -0.91 -4.34 11.44
C LEU A 50 -0.43 -2.91 11.72
N THR A 51 0.71 -2.76 12.41
CA THR A 51 1.30 -1.45 12.68
C THR A 51 1.72 -0.74 11.40
N GLU A 52 2.32 -1.45 10.45
CA GLU A 52 2.69 -0.92 9.14
C GLU A 52 1.47 -0.40 8.37
N LEU A 53 0.39 -1.20 8.31
CA LEU A 53 -0.82 -0.82 7.60
C LEU A 53 -1.49 0.41 8.22
N LEU A 54 -1.58 0.45 9.56
CA LEU A 54 -2.14 1.59 10.29
C LEU A 54 -1.34 2.88 10.05
N SER A 55 0.00 2.79 10.10
CA SER A 55 0.86 3.93 9.83
C SER A 55 0.69 4.44 8.40
N THR A 56 0.65 3.52 7.43
CA THR A 56 0.45 3.83 6.01
C THR A 56 -0.89 4.54 5.76
N CYS A 57 -1.96 4.08 6.41
CA CYS A 57 -3.28 4.73 6.32
C CYS A 57 -3.24 6.18 6.81
N ILE A 58 -2.58 6.45 7.95
CA ILE A 58 -2.47 7.81 8.50
C ILE A 58 -1.64 8.69 7.55
N ILE A 59 -0.50 8.18 7.05
CA ILE A 59 0.36 8.93 6.13
C ILE A 59 -0.40 9.30 4.85
N TYR A 60 -1.13 8.36 4.25
CA TYR A 60 -1.91 8.65 3.04
C TYR A 60 -3.07 9.62 3.27
N LEU A 61 -3.74 9.54 4.44
CA LEU A 61 -4.77 10.51 4.81
C LEU A 61 -4.19 11.93 4.87
N VAL A 62 -3.08 12.10 5.58
CA VAL A 62 -2.41 13.41 5.71
C VAL A 62 -1.95 13.92 4.36
N LEU A 63 -1.33 13.06 3.54
CA LEU A 63 -0.86 13.42 2.20
C LEU A 63 -2.02 13.87 1.30
N ALA A 64 -3.15 13.16 1.32
CA ALA A 64 -4.33 13.54 0.55
C ALA A 64 -4.89 14.90 0.98
N ALA A 65 -4.94 15.18 2.30
CA ALA A 65 -5.36 16.48 2.81
C ALA A 65 -4.40 17.60 2.39
N ASP A 66 -3.09 17.37 2.41
CA ASP A 66 -2.08 18.34 1.95
C ASP A 66 -2.17 18.62 0.45
N LEU A 67 -2.42 17.60 -0.36
CA LEU A 67 -2.66 17.75 -1.80
C LEU A 67 -3.93 18.58 -2.06
N LEU A 68 -5.03 18.30 -1.34
CA LEU A 68 -6.28 19.05 -1.48
C LEU A 68 -6.14 20.51 -1.01
N GLN A 69 -5.41 20.75 0.09
CA GLN A 69 -5.07 22.09 0.55
C GLN A 69 -4.29 22.87 -0.52
N SER A 70 -3.36 22.21 -1.21
CA SER A 70 -2.57 22.81 -2.27
C SER A 70 -3.41 23.17 -3.50
N CYS A 71 -4.47 22.40 -3.79
CA CYS A 71 -5.44 22.70 -4.85
C CYS A 71 -6.42 23.80 -4.45
N PHE A 72 -6.87 23.81 -3.20
CA PHE A 72 -7.90 24.73 -2.68
C PHE A 72 -7.44 25.35 -1.35
N PRO A 73 -6.67 26.45 -1.40
CA PRO A 73 -6.11 27.07 -0.20
C PRO A 73 -7.15 27.77 0.68
N SER A 74 -8.41 27.89 0.23
CA SER A 74 -9.48 28.59 0.95
C SER A 74 -10.09 27.79 2.11
N ILE A 75 -9.85 26.49 2.18
CA ILE A 75 -10.34 25.60 3.25
C ILE A 75 -9.15 25.22 4.12
N ASP A 76 -9.33 25.11 5.45
CA ASP A 76 -8.25 24.74 6.37
C ASP A 76 -7.90 23.25 6.29
N LYS A 77 -6.61 22.94 6.52
CA LYS A 77 -6.08 21.56 6.49
C LYS A 77 -6.86 20.58 7.38
N PRO A 78 -7.27 20.92 8.62
CA PRO A 78 -8.09 20.04 9.45
C PRO A 78 -9.45 19.71 8.84
N ALA A 79 -10.07 20.64 8.11
CA ALA A 79 -11.33 20.39 7.43
C ALA A 79 -11.13 19.38 6.28
N TRP A 80 -10.04 19.50 5.51
CA TRP A 80 -9.69 18.51 4.49
C TRP A 80 -9.38 17.13 5.10
N MET A 81 -8.67 17.07 6.23
CA MET A 81 -8.43 15.81 6.93
C MET A 81 -9.74 15.12 7.37
N MET A 82 -10.72 15.89 7.85
CA MET A 82 -12.05 15.38 8.19
C MET A 82 -12.81 14.84 6.98
N ILE A 83 -12.78 15.57 5.85
CA ILE A 83 -13.46 15.13 4.62
C ILE A 83 -12.84 13.84 4.09
N VAL A 84 -11.50 13.77 4.01
CA VAL A 84 -10.78 12.57 3.56
C VAL A 84 -11.06 11.39 4.49
N SER A 85 -11.05 11.60 5.81
CA SER A 85 -11.34 10.52 6.75
C SER A 85 -12.78 10.01 6.63
N ALA A 86 -13.76 10.88 6.38
CA ALA A 86 -15.15 10.49 6.17
C ALA A 86 -15.33 9.63 4.91
N VAL A 87 -14.63 9.97 3.82
CA VAL A 87 -14.64 9.17 2.58
C VAL A 87 -13.96 7.82 2.82
N LEU A 88 -12.78 7.79 3.47
CA LEU A 88 -12.08 6.55 3.78
C LEU A 88 -12.90 5.64 4.70
N LEU A 89 -13.58 6.21 5.69
CA LEU A 89 -14.47 5.46 6.58
C LEU A 89 -15.65 4.86 5.80
N SER A 90 -16.20 5.60 4.84
CA SER A 90 -17.25 5.09 3.95
C SER A 90 -16.75 3.91 3.11
N CYS A 91 -15.49 3.95 2.67
CA CYS A 91 -14.85 2.83 1.98
C CYS A 91 -14.62 1.61 2.89
N ALA A 92 -14.49 1.78 4.21
CA ALA A 92 -14.37 0.66 5.14
C ALA A 92 -15.66 -0.17 5.24
N PHE A 93 -16.82 0.41 4.91
CA PHE A 93 -18.10 -0.30 4.83
C PHE A 93 -18.33 -1.01 3.48
N LEU A 94 -17.38 -0.93 2.54
CA LEU A 94 -17.46 -1.68 1.29
C LEU A 94 -17.07 -3.14 1.54
N ASP A 95 -18.07 -4.00 1.78
CA ASP A 95 -17.85 -5.44 1.94
C ASP A 95 -17.44 -6.14 0.62
N SER A 96 -17.63 -5.49 -0.53
CA SER A 96 -17.34 -6.11 -1.82
C SER A 96 -15.86 -5.97 -2.20
N LEU A 97 -15.15 -7.11 -2.23
CA LEU A 97 -13.76 -7.21 -2.71
C LEU A 97 -13.60 -6.72 -4.17
N VAL A 98 -14.66 -6.80 -4.97
CA VAL A 98 -14.67 -6.33 -6.37
C VAL A 98 -14.51 -4.81 -6.44
N MET A 99 -15.21 -4.04 -5.60
CA MET A 99 -15.09 -2.59 -5.59
C MET A 99 -13.69 -2.15 -5.14
N VAL A 100 -13.14 -2.80 -4.12
CA VAL A 100 -11.77 -2.54 -3.64
C VAL A 100 -10.74 -2.83 -4.74
N SER A 101 -10.95 -3.90 -5.52
CA SER A 101 -10.09 -4.22 -6.66
C SER A 101 -10.16 -3.17 -7.77
N GLN A 102 -11.35 -2.65 -8.09
CA GLN A 102 -11.51 -1.57 -9.08
C GLN A 102 -10.84 -0.27 -8.62
N LEU A 103 -10.98 0.10 -7.34
CA LEU A 103 -10.29 1.26 -6.77
C LEU A 103 -8.76 1.10 -6.82
N SER A 104 -8.25 -0.09 -6.50
CA SER A 104 -6.81 -0.40 -6.61
C SER A 104 -6.32 -0.29 -8.06
N PHE A 105 -7.11 -0.77 -9.02
CA PHE A 105 -6.79 -0.67 -10.45
C PHE A 105 -6.76 0.79 -10.92
N ALA A 106 -7.76 1.60 -10.53
CA ALA A 106 -7.78 3.03 -10.84
C ALA A 106 -6.56 3.76 -10.25
N ASN A 107 -6.16 3.43 -9.01
CA ASN A 107 -4.96 3.97 -8.40
C ASN A 107 -3.69 3.62 -9.21
N ALA A 108 -3.56 2.38 -9.69
CA ALA A 108 -2.43 1.97 -10.51
C ALA A 108 -2.35 2.76 -11.83
N ILE A 109 -3.48 3.01 -12.49
CA ILE A 109 -3.54 3.84 -13.70
C ILE A 109 -3.11 5.28 -13.38
N SER A 110 -3.61 5.87 -12.30
CA SER A 110 -3.23 7.22 -11.87
C SER A 110 -1.73 7.34 -11.62
N HIS A 111 -1.12 6.39 -10.92
CA HIS A 111 0.32 6.36 -10.71
C HIS A 111 1.10 6.23 -12.02
N LEU A 112 0.63 5.39 -12.95
CA LEU A 112 1.27 5.25 -14.26
C LEU A 112 1.22 6.57 -15.05
N ALA A 113 0.07 7.24 -15.06
CA ALA A 113 -0.12 8.52 -15.75
C ALA A 113 0.79 9.61 -15.18
N VAL A 114 0.85 9.76 -13.84
CA VAL A 114 1.72 10.73 -13.17
C VAL A 114 3.19 10.47 -13.51
N ASN A 115 3.65 9.22 -13.41
CA ASN A 115 5.03 8.86 -13.74
C ASN A 115 5.35 9.10 -15.22
N ALA A 116 4.41 8.81 -16.12
CA ALA A 116 4.58 9.04 -17.56
C ALA A 116 4.74 10.54 -17.87
N ILE A 117 3.88 11.40 -17.30
CA ILE A 117 3.96 12.85 -17.46
C ILE A 117 5.30 13.38 -16.94
N MET A 118 5.73 12.92 -15.77
CA MET A 118 7.03 13.31 -15.20
C MET A 118 8.21 12.88 -16.10
N MET A 119 8.19 11.66 -16.65
CA MET A 119 9.23 11.22 -17.58
C MET A 119 9.24 12.04 -18.87
N ILE A 120 8.08 12.30 -19.48
CA ILE A 120 7.97 13.11 -20.69
C ILE A 120 8.51 14.52 -20.43
N TYR A 121 8.15 15.14 -19.32
CA TYR A 121 8.63 16.46 -18.94
C TYR A 121 10.16 16.49 -18.76
N CYS A 122 10.73 15.48 -18.10
CA CYS A 122 12.18 15.39 -17.89
C CYS A 122 12.97 15.08 -19.17
N VAL A 123 12.40 14.33 -20.12
CA VAL A 123 13.07 14.00 -21.41
C VAL A 123 12.89 15.09 -22.46
N SER A 124 11.80 15.87 -22.38
CA SER A 124 11.56 17.01 -23.28
C SER A 124 12.35 18.26 -22.89
N LYS A 125 13.05 18.22 -21.76
CA LYS A 125 13.92 19.27 -21.25
C LYS A 125 15.38 18.93 -21.56
#